data_AF-A0A7L5Y332-F1
#
_entry.id   AF-A0A7L5Y332-F1
#
_cell.length_a   1.000
_cell.length_b   1.000
_cell.length_c   1.000
_cell.angle_alpha   90.00
_cell.angle_beta   90.00
_cell.angle_gamma   90.00
#
_symmetry.space_group_name_H-M   'P 1'
#
loop_
_entity.id
_entity.type
_entity.pdbx_description
1 polymer ?
#
loop_
_entity_poly.entity_id
_entity_poly.type
_entity_poly.pdbx_seq_one_letter_code
_entity_poly.pdbx_strand_id
1 'polypeptide(L)'
;MIVQAATDTTFRSAWALPAGVRTLAFGGPGLGKGDGVLVYTGSGALAAALNYKGSAVTASDGTVVPPATRCAGGSVPASEHAGTAMGSTGNDKKSAVWNSASTSTPCYQTAVSGALGAYAQTGDATSVGSPGF
;
A
#
# COMPACT_ATOMS: atom_id res chain seq x y z
N MET A 1 -4.45 2.54 2.20
CA MET A 1 -4.80 2.45 3.63
C MET A 1 -4.69 1.00 4.07
N ILE A 2 -3.69 0.64 4.90
CA ILE A 2 -3.92 -0.49 5.81
C ILE A 2 -5.00 0.03 6.75
N VAL A 3 -6.20 -0.51 6.66
CA VAL A 3 -7.34 -0.03 7.45
C VAL A 3 -6.95 -0.10 8.92
N GLN A 4 -7.36 0.91 9.68
CA GLN A 4 -7.40 0.82 11.14
C GLN A 4 -8.48 -0.20 11.54
N ALA A 5 -8.21 -1.47 11.25
CA ALA A 5 -9.03 -2.60 11.65
C ALA A 5 -8.41 -3.16 12.92
N ALA A 6 -9.23 -3.26 13.98
CA ALA A 6 -8.80 -3.84 15.24
C ALA A 6 -8.41 -5.32 15.10
N THR A 7 -8.98 -6.02 14.11
CA THR A 7 -8.74 -7.44 13.85
C THR A 7 -8.69 -7.77 12.36
N ASP A 8 -8.09 -8.92 12.03
CA ASP A 8 -8.14 -9.49 10.68
C ASP A 8 -9.57 -9.75 10.20
N THR A 9 -10.43 -10.29 11.07
CA THR A 9 -11.84 -10.56 10.74
C THR A 9 -12.57 -9.30 10.33
N THR A 10 -12.37 -8.18 11.06
CA THR A 10 -12.95 -6.89 10.70
C THR A 10 -12.43 -6.39 9.35
N PHE A 11 -11.12 -6.51 9.09
CA PHE A 11 -10.52 -6.13 7.82
C PHE A 11 -11.11 -6.94 6.66
N ARG A 12 -11.13 -8.28 6.79
CA ARG A 12 -11.68 -9.18 5.78
C ARG A 12 -13.15 -8.91 5.49
N SER A 13 -13.94 -8.67 6.53
CA SER A 13 -15.36 -8.35 6.37
C SER A 13 -15.56 -7.02 5.64
N ALA A 14 -14.78 -5.99 5.98
CA ALA A 14 -14.93 -4.68 5.38
C ALA A 14 -14.53 -4.65 3.89
N TRP A 15 -13.66 -5.55 3.46
CA TRP A 15 -13.23 -5.69 2.07
C TRP A 15 -13.82 -6.92 1.36
N ALA A 16 -14.75 -7.64 1.99
CA ALA A 16 -15.31 -8.88 1.44
C ALA A 16 -14.23 -9.84 0.89
N LEU A 17 -13.12 -10.02 1.63
CA LEU A 17 -11.95 -10.71 1.10
C LEU A 17 -12.22 -12.18 0.81
N PRO A 18 -11.81 -12.68 -0.38
CA PRO A 18 -11.87 -14.10 -0.69
C PRO A 18 -11.06 -14.95 0.30
N ALA A 19 -11.48 -16.20 0.46
CA ALA A 19 -10.68 -17.21 1.13
C ALA A 19 -9.31 -17.34 0.45
N GLY A 20 -8.23 -17.47 1.24
CA GLY A 20 -6.87 -17.63 0.73
C GLY A 20 -6.05 -16.34 0.62
N VAL A 21 -6.69 -15.15 0.63
CA VAL A 21 -5.94 -13.88 0.75
C VAL A 21 -5.22 -13.86 2.09
N ARG A 22 -3.90 -13.68 2.09
CA ARG A 22 -3.12 -13.52 3.33
C ARG A 22 -3.11 -12.06 3.76
N THR A 23 -3.26 -11.87 5.05
CA THR A 23 -3.49 -10.58 5.69
C THR A 23 -2.55 -10.50 6.89
N LEU A 24 -1.90 -9.36 7.11
CA LEU A 24 -0.89 -9.19 8.16
C LEU A 24 -0.93 -7.77 8.76
N ALA A 25 -0.42 -7.63 9.98
CA ALA A 25 -0.27 -6.38 10.74
C ALA A 25 -1.59 -5.61 11.00
N PHE A 26 -2.42 -6.13 11.94
CA PHE A 26 -3.68 -5.52 12.39
C PHE A 26 -3.57 -4.89 13.78
N GLY A 27 -4.54 -4.04 14.15
CA GLY A 27 -4.68 -3.53 15.52
C GLY A 27 -3.67 -2.43 15.92
N GLY A 28 -2.77 -2.03 15.03
CA GLY A 28 -1.85 -0.91 15.24
C GLY A 28 -2.44 0.46 14.85
N PRO A 29 -1.67 1.55 15.05
CA PRO A 29 -2.10 2.91 14.69
C PRO A 29 -2.29 3.16 13.18
N GLY A 30 -1.98 2.16 12.34
CA GLY A 30 -1.92 2.32 10.89
C GLY A 30 -0.62 2.98 10.44
N LEU A 31 -0.50 3.20 9.13
CA LEU A 31 0.64 3.90 8.55
C LEU A 31 0.34 5.39 8.39
N GLY A 32 1.35 6.22 8.64
CA GLY A 32 1.26 7.67 8.53
C GLY A 32 1.52 8.20 7.12
N LYS A 33 1.77 9.51 7.08
CA LYS A 33 2.23 10.26 5.91
C LYS A 33 3.72 10.04 5.71
N GLY A 34 4.15 9.87 4.45
CA GLY A 34 5.56 9.65 4.14
C GLY A 34 6.13 8.46 4.91
N ASP A 35 5.52 7.29 4.73
CA ASP A 35 5.87 6.08 5.46
C ASP A 35 6.30 4.97 4.49
N GLY A 36 6.50 3.76 5.00
CA GLY A 36 6.76 2.60 4.18
C GLY A 36 6.45 1.30 4.89
N VAL A 37 6.32 0.24 4.10
CA VAL A 37 6.18 -1.14 4.58
C VAL A 37 7.38 -1.91 4.08
N LEU A 38 8.12 -2.53 4.98
CA LEU A 38 9.20 -3.46 4.68
C LEU A 38 8.81 -4.82 5.28
N VAL A 39 8.77 -5.85 4.45
CA VAL A 39 8.43 -7.23 4.83
C VAL A 39 9.70 -8.05 4.77
N TYR A 40 10.01 -8.76 5.86
CA TYR A 40 11.21 -9.57 5.99
C TYR A 40 10.87 -11.05 5.96
N THR A 41 11.83 -11.86 5.49
CA THR A 41 11.80 -13.31 5.66
C THR A 41 12.05 -13.68 7.12
N GLY A 42 11.80 -14.94 7.48
CA GLY A 42 12.13 -15.46 8.82
C GLY A 42 13.63 -15.43 9.13
N SER A 43 14.49 -15.31 8.12
CA SER A 43 15.95 -15.14 8.28
C SER A 43 16.39 -13.67 8.38
N GLY A 44 15.46 -12.72 8.34
CA GLY A 44 15.74 -11.29 8.47
C GLY A 44 16.13 -10.57 7.17
N ALA A 45 16.07 -11.24 6.01
CA ALA A 45 16.31 -10.61 4.71
C ALA A 45 15.05 -9.88 4.22
N LEU A 46 15.21 -8.77 3.51
CA LEU A 46 14.09 -8.03 2.92
C LEU A 46 13.45 -8.87 1.80
N ALA A 47 12.17 -9.18 1.95
CA ALA A 47 11.39 -9.95 0.99
C ALA A 47 10.58 -9.05 0.04
N ALA A 48 10.02 -7.96 0.56
CA ALA A 48 9.26 -6.98 -0.21
C ALA A 48 9.28 -5.63 0.50
N ALA A 49 9.16 -4.55 -0.26
CA ALA A 49 9.01 -3.22 0.32
C ALA A 49 8.16 -2.30 -0.56
N LEU A 50 7.48 -1.37 0.09
CA LEU A 50 6.89 -0.18 -0.51
C LEU A 50 7.29 1.02 0.33
N ASN A 51 8.09 1.92 -0.22
CA ASN A 51 8.48 3.16 0.42
C ASN A 51 7.78 4.34 -0.26
N TYR A 52 6.87 5.02 0.44
CA TYR A 52 6.20 6.22 -0.06
C TYR A 52 6.66 7.49 0.66
N LYS A 53 7.88 7.47 1.22
CA LYS A 53 8.65 8.66 1.60
C LYS A 53 9.19 9.38 0.36
N GLY A 54 9.56 10.65 0.55
CA GLY A 54 10.34 11.41 -0.43
C GLY A 54 11.83 11.03 -0.46
N SER A 55 12.29 10.15 0.43
CA SER A 55 13.69 9.73 0.54
C SER A 55 13.81 8.21 0.69
N ALA A 56 15.01 7.67 0.42
CA ALA A 56 15.29 6.25 0.56
C ALA A 56 15.27 5.81 2.03
N VAL A 57 14.94 4.53 2.25
CA VAL A 57 15.00 3.85 3.56
C VAL A 57 15.97 2.69 3.46
N THR A 58 16.84 2.52 4.46
CA THR A 58 17.71 1.34 4.55
C THR A 58 17.04 0.28 5.42
N ALA A 59 16.81 -0.90 4.85
CA ALA A 59 16.31 -2.07 5.55
C ALA A 59 17.34 -2.62 6.56
N SER A 60 16.89 -3.44 7.50
CA SER A 60 17.78 -4.02 8.53
C SER A 60 18.87 -4.94 7.97
N ASP A 61 18.68 -5.48 6.77
CA ASP A 61 19.68 -6.28 6.05
C ASP A 61 20.64 -5.44 5.19
N GLY A 62 20.53 -4.11 5.25
CA GLY A 62 21.34 -3.17 4.47
C GLY A 62 20.78 -2.83 3.10
N THR A 63 19.68 -3.44 2.66
CA THR A 63 19.06 -3.14 1.37
C THR A 63 18.54 -1.70 1.34
N VAL A 64 18.92 -0.93 0.33
CA VAL A 64 18.40 0.44 0.12
C VAL A 64 17.10 0.38 -0.67
N VAL A 65 16.02 0.88 -0.07
CA VAL A 65 14.68 0.95 -0.66
C VAL A 65 14.41 2.40 -1.12
N PRO A 66 14.50 2.70 -2.42
CA PRO A 66 14.19 4.04 -2.93
C PRO A 66 12.70 4.38 -2.77
N PRO A 67 12.31 5.67 -2.86
CA PRO A 67 10.91 6.04 -3.03
C PRO A 67 10.26 5.28 -4.19
N ALA A 68 9.01 4.87 -3.99
CA ALA A 68 8.21 4.20 -5.01
C ALA A 68 8.07 5.07 -6.27
N THR A 69 8.03 4.45 -7.44
CA THR A 69 7.81 5.19 -8.69
C THR A 69 6.33 5.37 -8.95
N ARG A 70 5.90 6.59 -9.30
CA ARG A 70 4.55 6.85 -9.79
C ARG A 70 4.41 6.39 -11.24
N CYS A 71 3.33 5.68 -11.58
CA CYS A 71 3.08 5.28 -12.97
C CYS A 71 2.86 6.47 -13.91
N ALA A 72 2.28 7.56 -13.41
CA ALA A 72 2.12 8.80 -14.16
C ALA A 72 3.41 9.65 -14.25
N GLY A 73 4.52 9.18 -13.67
CA GLY A 73 5.74 9.95 -13.49
C GLY A 73 5.68 10.95 -12.33
N GLY A 74 6.79 11.66 -12.13
CA GLY A 74 6.96 12.62 -11.04
C GLY A 74 7.46 11.98 -9.73
N SER A 75 7.77 12.84 -8.75
CA SER A 75 8.28 12.43 -7.44
C SER A 75 7.15 12.07 -6.48
N VAL A 76 7.46 11.20 -5.51
CA VAL A 76 6.59 10.93 -4.37
C VAL A 76 6.71 12.09 -3.39
N PRO A 77 5.59 12.76 -3.02
CA PRO A 77 5.62 13.82 -2.03
C PRO A 77 5.93 13.25 -0.64
N ALA A 78 6.78 13.94 0.12
CA ALA A 78 7.27 13.44 1.42
C ALA A 78 6.19 13.42 2.53
N SER A 79 5.02 14.03 2.31
CA SER A 79 4.04 14.34 3.35
C SER A 79 2.64 13.76 3.10
N GLU A 80 2.53 12.67 2.34
CA GLU A 80 1.24 12.14 1.93
C GLU A 80 1.01 10.68 2.34
N HIS A 81 -0.28 10.31 2.50
CA HIS A 81 -0.70 8.92 2.66
C HIS A 81 -0.53 8.16 1.34
N ALA A 82 -0.38 6.83 1.40
CA ALA A 82 0.01 6.01 0.25
C ALA A 82 -0.78 6.29 -1.05
N GLY A 83 -2.10 6.43 -1.02
CA GLY A 83 -2.89 6.73 -2.22
C GLY A 83 -2.63 8.13 -2.79
N THR A 84 -2.61 9.15 -1.93
CA THR A 84 -2.29 10.54 -2.28
C THR A 84 -0.86 10.67 -2.79
N ALA A 85 0.08 9.97 -2.15
CA ALA A 85 1.47 9.84 -2.57
C ALA A 85 1.58 9.26 -4.00
N MET A 86 0.60 8.48 -4.47
CA MET A 86 0.55 7.91 -5.83
C MET A 86 -0.40 8.62 -6.80
N GLY A 87 -0.94 9.79 -6.44
CA GLY A 87 -1.62 10.69 -7.38
C GLY A 87 -3.07 11.00 -7.05
N SER A 88 -3.63 10.49 -5.94
CA SER A 88 -4.94 10.94 -5.46
C SER A 88 -4.88 12.40 -5.00
N THR A 89 -5.97 13.16 -5.16
CA THR A 89 -6.14 14.49 -4.58
C THR A 89 -7.23 14.44 -3.50
N GLY A 90 -6.94 14.98 -2.32
CA GLY A 90 -7.94 15.18 -1.25
C GLY A 90 -8.62 13.92 -0.71
N ASN A 91 -8.05 12.74 -0.92
CA ASN A 91 -8.61 11.49 -0.41
C ASN A 91 -7.51 10.51 0.03
N ASP A 92 -7.27 10.51 1.34
CA ASP A 92 -6.28 9.66 2.02
C ASP A 92 -6.79 8.23 2.28
N LYS A 93 -8.04 7.93 1.93
CA LYS A 93 -8.66 6.61 2.08
C LYS A 93 -8.37 5.67 0.90
N LYS A 94 -7.60 6.14 -0.09
CA LYS A 94 -7.17 5.32 -1.24
C LYS A 94 -5.83 4.64 -0.98
N SER A 95 -5.66 3.47 -1.56
CA SER A 95 -4.39 2.73 -1.49
C SER A 95 -3.47 3.05 -2.66
N ALA A 96 -2.17 2.82 -2.49
CA ALA A 96 -1.24 2.67 -3.60
C ALA A 96 -1.41 1.25 -4.19
N VAL A 97 -1.46 1.12 -5.50
CA VAL A 97 -1.66 -0.14 -6.22
C VAL A 97 -0.57 -0.26 -7.29
N TRP A 98 0.13 -1.40 -7.28
CA TRP A 98 1.13 -1.71 -8.30
C TRP A 98 0.43 -2.01 -9.63
N ASN A 99 0.94 -1.50 -10.74
CA ASN A 99 0.33 -1.74 -12.06
C ASN A 99 0.57 -3.14 -12.64
N SER A 100 1.29 -4.01 -11.93
CA SER A 100 1.67 -5.39 -12.33
C SER A 100 2.53 -5.51 -13.60
N ALA A 101 3.00 -4.39 -14.18
CA ALA A 101 3.70 -4.42 -15.46
C ALA A 101 5.15 -4.92 -15.36
N SER A 102 5.82 -4.69 -14.23
CA SER A 102 7.23 -5.04 -14.04
C SER A 102 7.60 -5.17 -12.56
N THR A 103 8.32 -6.24 -12.21
CA THR A 103 8.88 -6.45 -10.87
C THR A 103 10.29 -5.85 -10.72
N SER A 104 10.99 -5.57 -11.82
CA SER A 104 12.30 -4.92 -11.82
C SER A 104 12.21 -3.39 -11.90
N THR A 105 11.11 -2.88 -12.46
CA THR A 105 10.79 -1.46 -12.58
C THR A 105 9.33 -1.20 -12.16
N PRO A 106 8.94 -1.53 -10.91
CA PRO A 106 7.56 -1.39 -10.48
C PRO A 106 7.14 0.07 -10.41
N CYS A 107 5.93 0.37 -10.85
CA CYS A 107 5.29 1.65 -10.58
C CYS A 107 3.94 1.48 -9.91
N TYR A 108 3.54 2.48 -9.15
CA TYR A 108 2.32 2.49 -8.38
C TYR A 108 1.43 3.66 -8.78
N GLN A 109 0.13 3.45 -8.66
CA GLN A 109 -0.88 4.47 -8.86
C GLN A 109 -1.90 4.43 -7.72
N THR A 110 -2.66 5.51 -7.54
CA THR A 110 -3.79 5.47 -6.63
C THR A 110 -4.80 4.40 -7.07
N ALA A 111 -5.40 3.71 -6.12
CA ALA A 111 -6.50 2.79 -6.35
C ALA A 111 -7.69 3.50 -7.01
N VAL A 112 -8.27 2.86 -8.03
CA VAL A 112 -9.48 3.29 -8.73
C VAL A 112 -10.39 2.08 -8.85
N SER A 113 -11.63 2.19 -8.37
CA SER A 113 -12.57 1.07 -8.38
C SER A 113 -12.80 0.56 -9.81
N GLY A 114 -12.67 -0.75 -10.02
CA GLY A 114 -12.77 -1.39 -11.33
C GLY A 114 -11.45 -1.53 -12.10
N ALA A 115 -10.33 -1.03 -11.57
CA ALA A 115 -9.01 -1.14 -12.20
C ALA A 115 -8.03 -1.91 -11.31
N LEU A 116 -7.19 -2.76 -11.90
CA LEU A 116 -6.12 -3.50 -11.20
C LEU A 116 -6.62 -4.27 -9.96
N GLY A 117 -7.80 -4.88 -10.07
CA GLY A 117 -8.43 -5.60 -8.95
C GLY A 117 -8.85 -4.69 -7.78
N ALA A 118 -8.85 -3.37 -7.94
CA ALA A 118 -9.29 -2.44 -6.92
C ALA A 118 -10.81 -2.29 -6.90
N TYR A 119 -11.37 -2.16 -5.70
CA TYR A 119 -12.78 -1.95 -5.44
C TYR A 119 -12.95 -1.07 -4.19
N ALA A 120 -14.18 -0.61 -3.96
CA ALA A 120 -14.51 0.17 -2.78
C ALA A 120 -14.75 -0.73 -1.55
N GLN A 121 -14.37 -0.25 -0.38
CA GLN A 121 -14.67 -0.91 0.89
C GLN A 121 -16.20 -1.01 1.08
N THR A 122 -16.67 -2.12 1.65
CA THR A 122 -18.07 -2.26 2.08
C THR A 122 -18.38 -1.20 3.15
N GLY A 123 -19.38 -0.37 2.88
CA GLY A 123 -19.81 0.69 3.80
C GLY A 123 -19.06 2.03 3.65
N ASP A 124 -18.02 2.12 2.82
CA ASP A 124 -17.35 3.38 2.48
C ASP A 124 -16.89 3.39 1.01
N ALA A 125 -17.74 3.91 0.13
CA ALA A 125 -17.48 4.04 -1.30
C ALA A 125 -16.24 4.91 -1.63
N THR A 126 -15.80 5.76 -0.69
CA THR A 126 -14.64 6.64 -0.88
C THR A 126 -13.31 5.97 -0.51
N SER A 127 -13.36 4.87 0.25
CA SER A 127 -12.19 4.05 0.54
C SER A 127 -12.01 3.01 -0.56
N VAL A 128 -10.92 3.11 -1.30
CA VAL A 128 -10.66 2.26 -2.48
C VAL A 128 -9.28 1.60 -2.36
N GLY A 129 -9.22 0.31 -2.64
CA GLY A 129 -8.00 -0.49 -2.58
C GLY A 129 -8.15 -1.80 -3.34
N SER A 130 -7.04 -2.52 -3.52
CA SER A 130 -6.99 -3.83 -4.18
C SER A 130 -6.58 -4.97 -3.22
N PRO A 131 -7.16 -5.10 -2.02
CA PRO A 131 -6.74 -6.17 -1.14
C PRO A 131 -7.19 -7.52 -1.71
N GLY A 132 -6.22 -8.40 -2.00
CA GLY A 132 -6.46 -9.76 -2.48
C GLY A 132 -6.28 -10.00 -3.99
N PHE A 133 -5.76 -9.03 -4.75
CA PHE A 133 -5.36 -9.20 -6.16
C PHE A 133 -3.85 -9.13 -6.32
#